data_AF-A0AAE0KTS0-F1
#
_entry.id   AF-A0AAE0KTS0-F1
#
_cell.length_a   1.000
_cell.length_b   1.000
_cell.length_c   1.000
_cell.angle_alpha   90.00
_cell.angle_beta   90.00
_cell.angle_gamma   90.00
#
_symmetry.space_group_name_H-M   'P 1'
#
loop_
_entity.id
_entity.type
_entity.pdbx_description
1 polymer ?
#
loop_
_entity_poly.entity_id
_entity_poly.type
_entity_poly.pdbx_seq_one_letter_code
_entity_poly.pdbx_strand_id
1 'polypeptide(L)'
;MEVVGTPKSYGFWSMACAASVTASANPPIAEWDCRTHAISRRYRYVIHNATTRDAFLAPFAWHYYQERLDAAAMQEALQMLL
;
A
#
# COMPACT_ATOMS: atom_id res chain seq x y z
N MET A 1 -29.14 -9.57 -27.40
CA MET A 1 -27.66 -9.64 -27.47
C MET A 1 -27.17 -9.38 -26.05
N GLU A 2 -27.19 -10.43 -25.22
CA GLU A 2 -26.77 -10.34 -23.82
C GLU A 2 -25.25 -10.23 -23.76
N VAL A 3 -24.76 -9.12 -23.23
CA VAL A 3 -23.35 -8.99 -22.85
C VAL A 3 -23.21 -9.73 -21.52
N VAL A 4 -22.86 -11.01 -21.59
CA VAL A 4 -22.47 -11.81 -20.41
C VAL A 4 -21.19 -11.20 -19.85
N GLY A 5 -21.34 -10.32 -18.85
CA GLY A 5 -20.22 -9.83 -18.05
C GLY A 5 -19.60 -11.01 -17.33
N THR A 6 -18.36 -11.34 -17.68
CA THR A 6 -17.58 -12.32 -16.93
C THR A 6 -17.46 -11.86 -15.48
N PRO A 7 -17.78 -12.70 -14.48
CA PRO A 7 -17.57 -12.33 -13.09
C PRO A 7 -16.07 -12.12 -12.88
N LYS A 8 -15.69 -10.90 -12.48
CA LYS A 8 -14.32 -10.60 -12.03
C LYS A 8 -13.99 -11.58 -10.91
N SER A 9 -13.10 -12.53 -11.19
CA SER A 9 -12.52 -13.40 -10.16
C SER A 9 -11.70 -12.51 -9.23
N TYR A 10 -12.29 -12.14 -8.09
CA TYR A 10 -11.53 -11.59 -6.98
C TYR A 10 -10.64 -12.71 -6.45
N GLY A 11 -9.42 -12.79 -7.01
CA GLY A 11 -8.39 -13.71 -6.59
C GLY A 11 -8.20 -13.60 -5.08
N PHE A 12 -8.37 -14.73 -4.41
CA PHE A 12 -8.19 -14.92 -2.99
C PHE A 12 -6.75 -14.53 -2.63
N TRP A 13 -6.57 -13.40 -1.94
CA TRP A 13 -5.27 -12.93 -1.50
C TRP A 13 -4.77 -13.82 -0.36
N SER A 14 -4.10 -14.92 -0.69
CA SER A 14 -3.28 -15.66 0.27
C SER A 14 -2.05 -14.80 0.60
N MET A 15 -2.20 -13.95 1.61
CA MET A 15 -1.16 -13.07 2.10
C MET A 15 -0.24 -13.90 3.00
N ALA A 16 0.81 -14.48 2.43
CA ALA A 16 1.86 -15.09 3.23
C ALA A 16 2.49 -13.99 4.11
N CYS A 17 2.22 -14.05 5.42
CA CYS A 17 2.80 -13.14 6.40
C CYS A 17 4.23 -13.58 6.69
N ALA A 18 5.19 -13.08 5.92
CA ALA A 18 6.61 -13.23 6.24
C ALA A 18 7.00 -12.18 7.28
N ALA A 19 7.32 -12.62 8.50
CA ALA A 19 7.83 -11.75 9.56
C ALA A 19 9.36 -11.89 9.67
N SER A 20 10.05 -10.77 9.86
CA SER A 20 11.48 -10.73 10.16
C SER A 20 11.79 -9.66 11.19
N VAL A 21 12.83 -9.88 12.01
CA VAL A 21 13.31 -8.89 12.99
C VAL A 21 14.46 -8.11 12.34
N THR A 22 14.26 -6.81 12.13
CA THR A 22 15.29 -5.94 11.52
C THR A 22 16.23 -5.33 12.56
N ALA A 23 15.74 -5.08 13.79
CA ALA A 23 16.51 -4.50 14.88
C ALA A 23 15.90 -4.82 16.24
N SER A 24 16.71 -4.72 17.30
CA SER A 24 16.27 -4.75 18.69
C SER A 24 17.00 -3.69 19.51
N ALA A 25 16.33 -3.11 20.50
CA ALA A 25 16.89 -2.09 21.39
C ALA A 25 16.18 -2.15 22.75
N ASN A 26 16.87 -1.70 23.81
CA ASN A 26 16.26 -1.54 25.12
C ASN A 26 15.36 -0.28 25.12
N PRO A 27 14.23 -0.30 25.85
CA PRO A 27 13.36 0.85 25.95
C PRO A 27 14.07 2.00 26.70
N PRO A 28 13.79 3.27 26.34
CA PRO A 28 14.43 4.42 26.97
C PRO A 28 13.97 4.66 28.42
N ILE A 29 12.79 4.16 28.80
CA ILE A 29 12.19 4.24 30.14
C ILE A 29 11.52 2.90 30.49
N ALA A 30 11.27 2.64 31.78
CA ALA A 30 10.74 1.36 32.25
C ALA A 30 9.30 1.11 31.79
N GLU A 31 8.49 2.16 31.71
CA GLU A 31 7.08 2.16 31.37
C GLU A 31 6.80 2.39 29.88
N TRP A 32 7.81 2.23 29.02
CA TRP A 32 7.67 2.48 27.58
C TRP A 32 6.61 1.56 26.95
N ASP A 33 5.70 2.17 26.20
CA ASP A 33 4.67 1.50 25.41
C ASP A 33 4.73 1.98 23.96
N CYS A 34 4.85 1.03 23.02
CA CYS A 34 5.03 1.30 21.59
C CYS A 34 3.83 2.00 20.92
N ARG A 35 2.63 1.90 21.50
CA ARG A 35 1.42 2.47 20.92
C ARG A 35 1.18 3.89 21.42
N THR A 36 1.39 4.15 22.71
CA THR A 36 1.09 5.44 23.37
C THR A 36 2.24 6.42 23.30
N HIS A 37 3.49 5.96 23.36
CA HIS A 37 4.68 6.83 23.31
C HIS A 37 5.18 7.09 21.88
N ALA A 38 4.55 6.52 20.85
CA ALA A 38 4.89 6.79 19.46
C ALA A 38 4.48 8.23 19.07
N ILE A 39 5.44 9.01 18.58
CA ILE A 39 5.22 10.41 18.17
C ILE A 39 4.45 10.50 16.84
N SER A 40 4.76 9.63 15.89
CA SER A 40 4.08 9.57 14.60
C SER A 40 4.23 8.19 13.95
N ARG A 41 3.40 7.93 12.93
CA ARG A 41 3.54 6.76 12.04
C ARG A 41 3.60 7.26 10.61
N ARG A 42 4.51 6.70 9.80
CA ARG A 42 4.66 7.04 8.39
C ARG A 42 4.28 5.85 7.54
N TYR A 43 3.35 6.07 6.61
CA TYR A 43 2.87 5.05 5.68
C TYR A 43 3.37 5.35 4.27
N ARG A 44 3.51 4.31 3.45
CA ARG A 44 3.82 4.41 2.01
C ARG A 44 2.85 3.52 1.24
N TYR A 45 2.12 4.12 0.32
CA TYR A 45 1.34 3.39 -0.68
C TYR A 45 2.11 3.33 -1.99
N VAL A 46 2.06 2.18 -2.66
CA VAL A 46 2.67 1.97 -3.97
C VAL A 46 1.55 1.69 -4.97
N ILE A 47 1.44 2.55 -5.98
CA ILE A 47 0.51 2.39 -7.10
C ILE A 47 1.33 2.12 -8.35
N HIS A 48 1.09 0.97 -8.97
CA HIS A 48 1.68 0.62 -10.25
C HIS A 48 0.76 1.16 -11.36
N ASN A 49 1.13 2.31 -11.94
CA ASN A 49 0.40 2.93 -13.05
C ASN A 49 0.97 2.46 -14.40
N ALA A 50 0.49 1.32 -14.87
CA ALA A 50 0.89 0.78 -16.16
C ALA A 50 -0.25 -0.04 -16.76
N THR A 51 -0.26 -0.18 -18.08
CA THR A 51 -1.22 -1.03 -18.78
C THR A 51 -1.00 -2.51 -18.46
N THR A 52 0.23 -2.98 -18.52
CA THR A 52 0.59 -4.37 -18.19
C THR A 52 0.81 -4.53 -16.69
N ARG A 53 0.33 -5.65 -16.13
CA ARG A 53 0.56 -6.00 -14.72
C ARG A 53 1.98 -6.53 -14.53
N ASP A 54 2.67 -6.04 -13.51
CA ASP A 54 3.96 -6.58 -13.07
C ASP A 54 3.74 -7.71 -12.05
N ALA A 55 4.27 -8.90 -12.33
CA ALA A 55 4.10 -10.09 -11.50
C ALA A 55 4.87 -10.01 -10.16
N PHE A 56 5.98 -9.27 -10.10
CA PHE A 56 6.76 -9.07 -8.88
C PHE A 56 6.14 -8.00 -7.98
N LEU A 57 5.56 -6.97 -8.56
CA LEU A 57 4.87 -5.91 -7.81
C LEU A 57 3.41 -6.27 -7.47
N ALA A 58 2.83 -7.26 -8.15
CA ALA A 58 1.44 -7.69 -7.95
C ALA A 58 1.03 -7.90 -6.47
N PRO A 59 1.86 -8.47 -5.57
CA PRO A 59 1.49 -8.60 -4.17
C PRO A 59 1.75 -7.34 -3.31
N PHE A 60 2.54 -6.38 -3.79
CA PHE A 60 3.04 -5.25 -3.00
C PHE A 60 2.51 -3.88 -3.45
N ALA A 61 1.90 -3.79 -4.63
CA ALA A 61 1.42 -2.56 -5.22
C ALA A 61 0.00 -2.72 -5.75
N TRP A 62 -0.77 -1.63 -5.68
CA TRP A 62 -2.06 -1.58 -6.34
C TRP A 62 -1.85 -1.30 -7.83
N HIS A 63 -2.25 -2.25 -8.69
CA HIS A 63 -2.17 -2.06 -10.14
C HIS A 63 -3.36 -1.23 -10.64
N TYR A 64 -3.06 -0.03 -11.12
CA TYR A 64 -4.03 0.88 -11.73
C TYR A 64 -3.70 1.05 -13.20
N TYR A 65 -4.60 0.61 -14.08
CA TYR A 65 -4.37 0.55 -15.53
C TYR A 65 -5.41 1.32 -16.34
N GLN A 66 -6.42 1.90 -15.68
CA GLN A 66 -7.53 2.57 -16.36
C GLN A 66 -7.03 3.83 -17.06
N GLU A 67 -6.24 4.65 -16.37
CA GLU A 67 -5.73 5.92 -16.87
C GLU A 67 -4.32 6.20 -16.36
N ARG A 68 -3.63 7.11 -17.05
CA ARG A 68 -2.32 7.57 -16.60
C ARG A 68 -2.51 8.60 -15.49
N LEU A 69 -1.95 8.31 -14.31
CA LEU A 69 -1.99 9.24 -13.18
C LEU A 69 -1.00 10.38 -13.40
N ASP A 70 -1.47 11.60 -13.15
CA ASP A 70 -0.63 12.79 -13.10
C ASP A 70 -0.15 13.01 -11.65
N ALA A 71 1.12 12.69 -11.41
CA ALA A 71 1.72 12.81 -10.09
C ALA A 71 1.80 14.26 -9.59
N ALA A 72 1.91 15.25 -10.49
CA ALA A 72 1.98 16.66 -10.10
C ALA A 72 0.61 17.14 -9.61
N ALA A 73 -0.46 16.85 -10.35
CA ALA A 73 -1.83 17.17 -9.94
C ALA A 73 -2.22 16.48 -8.62
N MET A 74 -1.79 15.23 -8.41
CA MET A 74 -1.99 14.52 -7.13
C MET A 74 -1.25 15.20 -5.98
N GLN A 75 -0.02 15.68 -6.22
CA GLN A 75 0.78 16.38 -5.22
C GLN A 75 0.16 17.72 -4.84
N GLU A 76 -0.39 18.46 -5.80
CA GLU A 76 -1.12 19.71 -5.56
C GLU A 76 -2.38 19.46 -4.72
N ALA A 77 -3.17 18.44 -5.07
CA ALA A 77 -4.35 18.06 -4.29
C ALA A 77 -4.00 17.66 -2.84
N LEU A 78 -2.85 17.02 -2.63
CA LEU A 78 -2.37 16.62 -1.30
C LEU A 78 -2.07 17.82 -0.40
N GLN A 79 -1.66 18.97 -0.95
CA GLN A 79 -1.37 20.17 -0.15
C GLN A 79 -2.59 20.67 0.63
N MET A 80 -3.81 20.33 0.20
CA MET A 80 -5.05 20.69 0.91
C MET A 80 -5.35 19.79 2.12
N LEU A 81 -4.63 18.68 2.29
CA LEU A 81 -4.86 17.68 3.34
C LEU A 81 -3.73 17.60 4.38
N LEU A 82 -2.60 18.28 4.13
CA LEU A 82 -1.45 18.40 5.03
C LEU A 82 -1.62 19.61 5.95
#